data_AF-A0A959CBM1-F1
#
_entry.id   AF-A0A959CBM1-F1
#
_cell.length_a   1.000
_cell.length_b   1.000
_cell.length_c   1.000
_cell.angle_alpha   90.00
_cell.angle_beta   90.00
_cell.angle_gamma   90.00
#
_symmetry.space_group_name_H-M   'P 1'
#
loop_
_entity.id
_entity.type
_entity.pdbx_description
1 polymer ?
#
loop_
_entity_poly.entity_id
_entity_poly.type
_entity_poly.pdbx_seq_one_letter_code
_entity_poly.pdbx_strand_id
1 'polypeptide(L)' 'GKIWTRSIERAELEIWETKANVLSSGFNEDNTLSIRVFSDKTPGAGFTEAIPNLEDVYFIALKSDQT' A
#
# COMPACT_ATOMS: atom_id res chain seq x y z
N GLY A 1 9.69 -1.89 9.31
CA GLY A 1 9.22 -0.59 8.76
C GLY A 1 7.72 -0.43 8.97
N LYS A 2 7.10 0.71 8.62
CA LYS A 2 5.61 0.87 8.61
C LYS A 2 4.99 0.83 7.22
N ILE A 3 5.81 0.75 6.18
CA ILE A 3 5.36 0.65 4.79
C ILE A 3 5.49 -0.81 4.36
N TRP A 4 4.42 -1.32 3.78
CA TRP A 4 4.33 -2.68 3.29
C TRP A 4 3.91 -2.66 1.84
N THR A 5 4.46 -3.58 1.05
CA THR A 5 4.10 -3.74 -0.36
C THR A 5 3.68 -5.17 -0.65
N ARG A 6 2.73 -5.33 -1.57
CA ARG A 6 2.27 -6.62 -2.05
C ARG A 6 1.81 -6.51 -3.50
N SER A 7 2.14 -7.50 -4.32
CA SER A 7 1.50 -7.70 -5.62
C SER A 7 0.15 -8.40 -5.45
N ILE A 8 -0.88 -7.87 -6.11
CA ILE A 8 -2.27 -8.34 -6.06
C ILE A 8 -2.85 -8.43 -7.47
N GLU A 9 -3.96 -9.13 -7.62
CA GLU A 9 -4.80 -9.00 -8.81
C GLU A 9 -5.61 -7.71 -8.77
N ARG A 10 -5.94 -7.16 -9.94
CA ARG A 10 -6.75 -5.93 -10.04
C ARG A 10 -8.10 -6.05 -9.35
N ALA A 11 -8.72 -7.24 -9.39
CA ALA A 11 -10.00 -7.50 -8.73
C ALA A 11 -9.91 -7.45 -7.19
N GLU A 12 -8.71 -7.56 -6.61
CA GLU A 12 -8.49 -7.49 -5.17
C GLU A 12 -8.30 -6.05 -4.67
N LEU A 13 -8.08 -5.07 -5.55
CA LEU A 13 -7.72 -3.71 -5.14
C LEU A 13 -8.77 -3.09 -4.20
N GLU A 14 -10.05 -3.14 -4.59
CA GLU A 14 -11.16 -2.59 -3.81
C GLU A 14 -11.28 -3.25 -2.41
N ILE A 15 -10.98 -4.55 -2.34
CA ILE A 15 -10.95 -5.30 -1.08
C ILE A 15 -9.84 -4.75 -0.17
N TRP A 16 -8.66 -4.49 -0.72
CA TRP A 16 -7.52 -3.98 0.04
C TRP A 16 -7.68 -2.50 0.43
N GLU A 17 -8.27 -1.67 -0.43
CA GLU A 17 -8.61 -0.28 -0.10
C GLU A 17 -9.57 -0.19 1.09
N THR A 18 -10.42 -1.20 1.27
CA THR A 18 -11.34 -1.28 2.41
C THR A 18 -10.69 -1.90 3.66
N LYS A 19 -9.80 -2.90 3.49
CA LYS A 19 -9.22 -3.67 4.61
C LYS A 19 -7.94 -3.08 5.19
N ALA A 20 -7.21 -2.30 4.40
CA ALA A 20 -5.90 -1.77 4.76
C ALA A 20 -5.81 -0.28 4.43
N ASN A 21 -4.85 0.40 5.05
CA ASN A 21 -4.56 1.79 4.71
C ASN A 21 -3.68 1.86 3.46
N VAL A 22 -4.31 1.63 2.29
CA VAL A 22 -3.65 1.76 0.98
C VAL A 22 -3.25 3.21 0.75
N LEU A 23 -1.97 3.42 0.43
CA LEU A 23 -1.39 4.72 0.09
C LEU A 23 -1.40 4.93 -1.42
N SER A 24 -0.93 3.93 -2.17
CA SER A 24 -0.85 3.97 -3.63
C SER A 24 -0.96 2.57 -4.23
N SER A 25 -1.34 2.53 -5.51
CA SER A 25 -1.29 1.33 -6.35
C SER A 25 -0.61 1.66 -7.67
N GLY A 26 0.13 0.70 -8.24
CA GLY A 26 0.89 0.91 -9.46
C GLY A 26 1.17 -0.40 -10.20
N PHE A 27 1.15 -0.35 -11.54
CA PHE A 27 1.50 -1.49 -12.36
C PHE A 27 3.02 -1.66 -12.44
N ASN A 28 3.48 -2.88 -12.23
CA ASN A 28 4.85 -3.29 -12.47
C ASN A 28 5.05 -3.58 -13.97
N GLU A 29 6.30 -3.73 -14.40
CA GLU A 29 6.66 -4.04 -15.80
C GLU A 29 6.09 -5.37 -16.29
N ASP A 30 5.84 -6.31 -15.39
CA ASP A 30 5.21 -7.62 -15.67
C ASP A 30 3.67 -7.56 -15.68
N ASN A 31 3.10 -6.35 -15.69
CA ASN A 31 1.66 -6.08 -15.66
C ASN A 31 0.93 -6.57 -14.39
N THR A 32 1.68 -6.91 -13.34
CA THR A 32 1.10 -7.14 -12.01
C THR A 32 0.84 -5.82 -11.30
N LEU A 33 -0.22 -5.76 -10.49
CA LEU A 33 -0.54 -4.56 -9.71
C LEU A 33 0.12 -4.67 -8.33
N SER A 34 0.97 -3.71 -7.98
CA SER A 34 1.48 -3.58 -6.61
C SER A 34 0.69 -2.52 -5.85
N ILE A 35 0.45 -2.79 -4.56
CA ILE A 35 -0.11 -1.82 -3.62
C ILE A 35 0.89 -1.52 -2.52
N ARG A 36 0.94 -0.26 -2.10
CA ARG A 36 1.70 0.18 -0.92
C ARG A 36 0.73 0.58 0.18
N VAL A 37 0.97 0.09 1.39
CA VAL A 37 0.08 0.31 2.53
C VAL A 37 0.85 0.75 3.76
N PHE A 38 0.22 1.58 4.59
CA PHE A 38 0.75 2.03 5.87
C PHE A 38 0.15 1.20 7.01
N SER A 39 1.00 0.54 7.82
CA SER A 39 0.55 -0.23 8.97
C SER A 39 1.67 -0.44 9.99
N ASP A 40 1.35 -0.36 11.28
CA ASP A 40 2.29 -0.67 12.38
C ASP A 40 2.61 -2.17 12.47
N LYS A 41 1.77 -3.03 11.88
CA LYS A 41 1.94 -4.49 11.84
C LYS A 41 1.79 -5.00 10.42
N THR A 42 2.29 -6.21 10.15
CA THR A 42 2.08 -6.86 8.84
C THR A 42 0.57 -6.91 8.52
N PRO A 43 0.14 -6.42 7.33
CA PRO A 43 -1.27 -6.44 6.92
C PRO A 43 -1.79 -7.84 6.57
N GLY A 44 -0.90 -8.83 6.43
CA GLY A 44 -1.25 -10.21 6.13
C GLY A 44 -0.21 -10.94 5.30
N ALA A 45 -0.52 -12.16 4.91
CA ALA A 45 0.35 -12.98 4.06
C ALA A 45 0.60 -12.28 2.70
N GLY A 46 1.82 -12.45 2.18
CA GLY A 46 2.25 -11.88 0.90
C GLY A 46 2.70 -10.42 0.95
N PHE A 47 2.56 -9.74 2.08
CA PHE A 47 3.18 -8.42 2.28
C PHE A 47 4.66 -8.56 2.62
N THR A 48 5.46 -7.69 2.02
CA THR A 48 6.88 -7.51 2.33
C THR A 48 7.12 -6.09 2.81
N GLU A 49 8.10 -5.91 3.71
CA GLU A 49 8.47 -4.57 4.13
C GLU A 49 9.05 -3.81 2.93
N ALA A 50 8.61 -2.56 2.75
CA ALA A 50 9.15 -1.69 1.74
C ALA A 50 9.89 -0.52 2.41
N ILE A 51 10.98 -0.07 1.76
CA ILE A 51 11.67 1.14 2.18
C ILE A 51 10.73 2.33 1.91
N PRO A 52 10.44 3.17 2.92
CA PRO A 52 9.61 4.35 2.72
C PRO A 52 10.22 5.31 1.69
N ASN A 53 9.38 5.92 0.87
CA ASN A 53 9.78 6.93 -0.10
C ASN A 53 9.00 8.25 0.10
N LEU A 54 9.28 9.25 -0.74
CA LEU A 54 8.64 10.56 -0.65
C LEU A 54 7.13 10.51 -0.87
N GLU A 55 6.66 9.65 -1.79
CA GLU A 55 5.23 9.47 -2.05
C GLU A 55 4.50 8.94 -0.81
N ASP A 56 5.07 7.95 -0.12
CA ASP A 56 4.46 7.40 1.10
C ASP A 56 4.26 8.49 2.16
N VAL A 57 5.30 9.30 2.39
CA VAL A 57 5.27 10.40 3.37
C VAL A 57 4.20 11.41 3.00
N TYR A 58 4.13 11.77 1.71
CA TYR A 58 3.12 12.69 1.19
C TYR A 58 1.69 12.16 1.39
N PHE A 59 1.42 10.91 1.02
CA PHE A 59 0.08 10.32 1.14
C PHE A 59 -0.33 10.09 2.60
N ILE A 60 0.61 9.76 3.48
CA ILE A 60 0.35 9.67 4.93
C ILE A 60 -0.07 11.04 5.47
N ALA A 61 0.70 12.09 5.16
CA ALA A 61 0.38 13.44 5.62
C ALA A 61 -0.98 13.91 5.11
N LEU A 62 -1.29 13.66 3.83
CA LEU A 62 -2.57 14.03 3.23
C LEU A 62 -3.76 13.30 3.90
N LYS A 63 -3.60 12.02 4.24
CA LYS A 63 -4.65 11.26 4.94
C LYS A 63 -4.85 11.71 6.38
N SER A 64 -3.79 12.16 7.06
CA SER A 64 -3.90 12.71 8.42
C SER A 64 -4.56 14.09 8.45
N ASP A 65 -4.47 14.87 7.38
CA ASP A 65 -5.10 16.19 7.27
C ASP A 65 -6.61 16.12 6.94
N GLN A 66 -7.11 14.97 6.49
CA GLN A 66 -8.53 14.76 6.15
C GLN A 66 -9.42 14.30 7.33
N THR A 67 -8.87 14.24 8.55
CA THR A 67 -9.60 13.89 9.79
C THR A 67 -9.67 15.05 10.76
#